data_AF-A0A940TX52-F1
#
_entry.id   AF-A0A940TX52-F1
#
_cell.length_a   1.000
_cell.length_b   1.000
_cell.length_c   1.000
_cell.angle_alpha   90.00
_cell.angle_beta   90.00
_cell.angle_gamma   90.00
#
_symmetry.space_group_name_H-M   'P 1'
#
loop_
_entity.id
_entity.type
_entity.pdbx_description
1 polymer ?
#
loop_
_entity_poly.entity_id
_entity_poly.type
_entity_poly.pdbx_seq_one_letter_code
_entity_poly.pdbx_strand_id
1 'polypeptide(L)'
;MSTTGNVQKSVSAQDVREQRKLQLAEYVAQQPPSKQVFHRWMKALEIASLVIVAALFILALVLSFSWRNVQTQAIPTAWFVFAGSISLSMLLVGLHTVILRAFPPVGGLSYSIARSYSPISAAARQSKFVSGRAAANLGWGTIVLALVTGAFWGVFAYAAWTVNLAILAPMITFLGVLLGVVIAVSIIYSIIHSVYRSISHSH
;
A
#
# COMPACT_ATOMS: atom_id res chain seq x y z
N MET A 1 8.32 -33.96 5.71
CA MET A 1 7.60 -33.43 6.90
C MET A 1 7.87 -31.93 7.02
N SER A 2 6.96 -31.08 6.53
CA SER A 2 7.12 -29.60 6.53
C SER A 2 5.79 -28.85 6.78
N THR A 3 4.78 -29.55 7.31
CA THR A 3 3.41 -29.02 7.42
C THR A 3 3.15 -28.30 8.75
N THR A 4 3.92 -28.58 9.80
CA THR A 4 3.69 -28.02 11.15
C THR A 4 4.13 -26.56 11.31
N GLY A 5 5.23 -26.14 10.64
CA GLY A 5 5.75 -24.77 10.75
C GLY A 5 4.87 -23.70 10.09
N ASN A 6 4.19 -24.03 8.99
CA ASN A 6 3.30 -23.09 8.30
C ASN A 6 1.96 -22.91 9.03
N VAL A 7 1.41 -23.98 9.61
CA VAL A 7 0.14 -23.95 10.34
C VAL A 7 0.28 -23.15 11.65
N GLN A 8 1.37 -23.31 12.38
CA GLN A 8 1.58 -22.56 13.63
C GLN A 8 1.79 -21.05 13.39
N LYS A 9 2.46 -20.70 12.28
CA LYS A 9 2.63 -19.31 11.86
C LYS A 9 1.32 -18.69 11.37
N SER A 10 0.48 -19.43 10.64
CA SER A 10 -0.82 -18.93 10.18
C SER A 10 -1.81 -18.72 11.33
N VAL A 11 -1.87 -19.64 12.30
CA VAL A 11 -2.71 -19.51 13.50
C VAL A 11 -2.31 -18.26 14.30
N SER A 12 -1.01 -18.07 14.56
CA SER A 12 -0.50 -16.87 15.25
C SER A 12 -0.83 -15.55 14.53
N ALA A 13 -0.83 -15.54 13.19
CA ALA A 13 -1.12 -14.34 12.40
C ALA A 13 -2.62 -14.00 12.39
N GLN A 14 -3.46 -15.02 12.42
CA GLN A 14 -4.91 -14.89 12.53
C GLN A 14 -5.30 -14.36 13.92
N ASP A 15 -4.71 -14.91 14.98
CA ASP A 15 -4.97 -14.47 16.36
C ASP A 15 -4.61 -12.99 16.58
N VAL A 16 -3.46 -12.55 16.06
CA VAL A 16 -3.04 -11.13 16.16
C VAL A 16 -3.92 -10.22 15.28
N ARG A 17 -4.53 -10.73 14.22
CA ARG A 17 -5.51 -9.97 13.43
C ARG A 17 -6.82 -9.79 14.18
N GLU A 18 -7.32 -10.86 14.82
CA GLU A 18 -8.55 -10.80 15.60
C GLU A 18 -8.40 -9.93 16.84
N GLN A 19 -7.29 -10.04 17.59
CA GLN A 19 -7.00 -9.16 18.72
C GLN A 19 -7.01 -7.67 18.34
N ARG A 20 -6.49 -7.31 17.16
CA ARG A 20 -6.53 -5.92 16.68
C ARG A 20 -7.92 -5.45 16.28
N LYS A 21 -8.73 -6.32 15.68
CA LYS A 21 -10.13 -5.99 15.39
C LYS A 21 -10.88 -5.70 16.68
N LEU A 22 -10.63 -6.49 17.73
CA LEU A 22 -11.22 -6.29 19.06
C LEU A 22 -10.76 -4.95 19.67
N GLN A 23 -9.46 -4.66 19.69
CA GLN A 23 -8.92 -3.39 20.19
C GLN A 23 -9.49 -2.17 19.44
N LEU A 24 -9.62 -2.25 18.12
CA LEU A 24 -10.23 -1.20 17.32
C LEU A 24 -11.72 -1.06 17.61
N ALA A 25 -12.46 -2.18 17.73
CA ALA A 25 -13.88 -2.17 18.02
C ALA A 25 -14.18 -1.55 19.38
N GLU A 26 -13.40 -1.93 20.41
CA GLU A 26 -13.49 -1.35 21.74
C GLU A 26 -13.19 0.16 21.72
N TYR A 27 -12.11 0.57 21.04
CA TYR A 27 -11.77 1.98 20.91
C TYR A 27 -12.87 2.79 20.19
N VAL A 28 -13.46 2.25 19.12
CA VAL A 28 -14.55 2.90 18.36
C VAL A 28 -15.82 3.00 19.20
N ALA A 29 -16.14 1.98 20.00
CA ALA A 29 -17.31 2.00 20.89
C ALA A 29 -17.21 3.12 21.94
N GLN A 30 -15.99 3.46 22.38
CA GLN A 30 -15.73 4.56 23.31
C GLN A 30 -15.75 5.96 22.65
N GLN A 31 -15.82 6.05 21.31
CA GLN A 31 -15.86 7.34 20.62
C GLN A 31 -17.28 7.93 20.55
N PRO A 32 -17.40 9.26 20.39
CA PRO A 32 -18.68 9.92 20.13
C PRO A 32 -19.42 9.34 18.90
N PRO A 33 -20.77 9.40 18.86
CA PRO A 33 -21.56 8.85 17.76
C PRO A 33 -21.16 9.35 16.37
N SER A 34 -20.75 10.63 16.27
CA SER A 34 -20.27 11.23 15.02
C SER A 34 -19.06 10.50 14.44
N LYS A 35 -18.10 10.10 15.27
CA LYS A 35 -16.91 9.34 14.83
C LYS A 35 -17.24 7.90 14.48
N GLN A 36 -18.22 7.29 15.14
CA GLN A 36 -18.68 5.94 14.80
C GLN A 36 -19.39 5.91 13.43
N VAL A 37 -20.22 6.93 13.15
CA VAL A 37 -20.84 7.12 11.82
C VAL A 37 -19.76 7.35 10.76
N PHE A 38 -18.80 8.25 11.03
CA PHE A 38 -17.67 8.49 10.14
C PHE A 38 -16.88 7.21 9.84
N HIS A 39 -16.56 6.40 10.86
CA HIS A 39 -15.88 5.12 10.69
C HIS A 39 -16.65 4.15 9.77
N ARG A 40 -17.98 4.10 9.88
CA ARG A 40 -18.81 3.27 8.98
C ARG A 40 -18.75 3.75 7.53
N TRP A 41 -18.88 5.06 7.30
CA TRP A 41 -18.76 5.64 5.97
C TRP A 41 -17.38 5.42 5.35
N MET A 42 -16.32 5.67 6.12
CA MET A 42 -14.95 5.48 5.64
C MET A 42 -14.65 4.03 5.27
N LYS A 43 -15.17 3.05 6.02
CA LYS A 43 -15.06 1.63 5.63
C LYS A 43 -15.67 1.37 4.26
N ALA A 44 -16.86 1.90 3.98
CA ALA A 44 -17.51 1.75 2.69
C ALA A 44 -16.69 2.43 1.56
N LEU A 45 -16.18 3.63 1.81
CA LEU A 45 -15.35 4.37 0.85
C LEU A 45 -14.02 3.68 0.55
N GLU A 46 -13.35 3.12 1.55
CA GLU A 46 -12.12 2.34 1.35
C GLU A 46 -12.38 1.06 0.55
N ILE A 47 -13.51 0.38 0.76
CA ILE A 47 -13.88 -0.78 -0.06
C ILE A 47 -14.16 -0.34 -1.50
N ALA A 48 -14.92 0.74 -1.67
CA ALA A 48 -15.22 1.28 -2.99
C ALA A 48 -13.95 1.70 -3.74
N SER A 49 -12.96 2.30 -3.05
CA SER A 49 -11.69 2.66 -3.68
C SER A 49 -10.90 1.45 -4.15
N LEU A 50 -10.93 0.33 -3.42
CA LEU A 50 -10.31 -0.92 -3.87
C LEU A 50 -11.00 -1.50 -5.11
N VAL A 51 -12.32 -1.38 -5.23
CA VAL A 51 -13.05 -1.75 -6.44
C VAL A 51 -12.61 -0.89 -7.63
N ILE A 52 -12.40 0.42 -7.42
CA ILE A 52 -11.87 1.32 -8.46
C ILE A 52 -10.46 0.90 -8.90
N VAL A 53 -9.58 0.57 -7.95
CA VAL A 53 -8.22 0.06 -8.26
C VAL A 53 -8.31 -1.20 -9.11
N ALA A 54 -9.17 -2.15 -8.75
CA ALA A 54 -9.37 -3.37 -9.52
C ALA A 54 -9.93 -3.11 -10.93
N ALA A 55 -10.88 -2.18 -11.05
CA ALA A 55 -11.46 -1.79 -12.34
C ALA A 55 -10.39 -1.15 -13.26
N LEU A 56 -9.55 -0.27 -12.72
CA LEU A 56 -8.45 0.36 -13.48
C LEU A 56 -7.37 -0.64 -13.88
N PHE A 57 -7.11 -1.66 -13.06
CA PHE A 57 -6.23 -2.77 -13.43
C PHE A 57 -6.79 -3.55 -14.63
N ILE A 58 -8.07 -3.91 -14.58
CA ILE A 58 -8.76 -4.60 -15.68
C ILE A 58 -8.72 -3.75 -16.95
N LEU A 59 -8.97 -2.44 -16.84
CA LEU A 59 -8.87 -1.51 -17.96
C LEU A 59 -7.48 -1.52 -18.59
N ALA A 60 -6.42 -1.45 -17.78
CA ALA A 60 -5.04 -1.49 -18.27
C ALA A 60 -4.74 -2.81 -19.00
N LEU A 61 -5.26 -3.94 -18.50
CA LEU A 61 -5.14 -5.24 -19.18
C LEU A 61 -5.89 -5.26 -20.52
N VAL A 62 -7.14 -4.80 -20.55
CA VAL A 62 -7.97 -4.76 -21.77
C VAL A 62 -7.30 -3.93 -22.86
N LEU A 63 -6.76 -2.77 -22.52
CA LEU A 63 -6.03 -1.91 -23.46
C LEU A 63 -4.73 -2.58 -23.94
N SER A 64 -4.03 -3.30 -23.06
CA SER A 64 -2.82 -4.05 -23.41
C SER A 64 -3.12 -5.20 -24.37
N PHE A 65 -4.23 -5.92 -24.20
CA PHE A 65 -4.64 -6.99 -25.12
C PHE A 65 -5.20 -6.45 -26.44
N SER A 66 -5.86 -5.28 -26.39
CA SER A 66 -6.45 -4.61 -27.55
C SER A 66 -5.46 -3.70 -28.28
N TRP A 67 -4.15 -3.90 -28.09
CA TRP A 67 -3.08 -2.99 -28.53
C TRP A 67 -3.12 -2.63 -30.03
N ARG A 68 -3.70 -3.50 -30.87
CA ARG A 68 -3.87 -3.23 -32.31
C ARG A 68 -4.95 -2.20 -32.64
N ASN A 69 -5.89 -1.99 -31.72
CA ASN A 69 -7.11 -1.20 -31.94
C ASN A 69 -7.17 0.06 -31.06
N VAL A 70 -6.09 0.36 -30.32
CA VAL A 70 -6.03 1.50 -29.40
C VAL A 70 -4.82 2.37 -29.72
N GLN A 71 -4.89 3.64 -29.34
CA GLN A 71 -3.75 4.55 -29.46
C GLN A 71 -2.58 4.02 -28.62
N THR A 72 -1.37 4.00 -29.16
CA THR A 72 -0.20 3.39 -28.51
C THR A 72 0.09 4.01 -27.14
N GLN A 73 -0.12 5.31 -26.98
CA GLN A 73 0.03 6.03 -25.72
C GLN A 73 -1.02 5.67 -24.64
N ALA A 74 -2.17 5.12 -25.02
CA ALA A 74 -3.24 4.77 -24.08
C ALA A 74 -2.82 3.64 -23.14
N ILE A 75 -2.00 2.70 -23.63
CA ILE A 75 -1.52 1.56 -22.85
C ILE A 75 -0.66 2.00 -21.64
N PRO A 76 0.48 2.69 -21.81
CA PRO A 76 1.28 3.15 -20.67
C PRO A 76 0.50 4.13 -19.78
N THR A 77 -0.33 5.00 -20.36
CA THR A 77 -1.21 5.91 -19.60
C THR A 77 -2.09 5.14 -18.63
N ALA A 78 -2.77 4.07 -19.09
CA ALA A 78 -3.65 3.27 -18.24
C ALA A 78 -2.89 2.57 -17.11
N TRP A 79 -1.68 2.07 -17.37
CA TRP A 79 -0.82 1.48 -16.34
C TRP A 79 -0.39 2.51 -15.28
N PHE A 80 -0.05 3.73 -15.70
CA PHE A 80 0.30 4.81 -14.76
C PHE A 80 -0.92 5.31 -13.96
N VAL A 81 -2.10 5.41 -14.59
CA VAL A 81 -3.36 5.72 -13.89
C VAL A 81 -3.70 4.64 -12.87
N PHE A 82 -3.53 3.35 -13.24
CA PHE A 82 -3.70 2.25 -12.32
C PHE A 82 -2.74 2.36 -11.12
N ALA A 83 -1.44 2.55 -11.36
CA ALA A 83 -0.46 2.74 -10.28
C ALA A 83 -0.81 3.95 -9.39
N GLY A 84 -1.22 5.06 -10.00
CA GLY A 84 -1.65 6.27 -9.32
C GLY A 84 -2.92 6.09 -8.48
N SER A 85 -3.83 5.20 -8.88
CA SER A 85 -5.11 4.98 -8.18
C SER A 85 -4.95 4.47 -6.74
N ILE A 86 -3.80 3.85 -6.43
CA ILE A 86 -3.45 3.42 -5.07
C ILE A 86 -3.41 4.63 -4.11
N SER A 87 -3.02 5.80 -4.61
CA SER A 87 -2.99 7.04 -3.82
C SER A 87 -4.37 7.43 -3.26
N LEU A 88 -5.46 7.18 -3.99
CA LEU A 88 -6.81 7.44 -3.49
C LEU A 88 -7.11 6.58 -2.26
N SER A 89 -6.76 5.29 -2.32
CA SER A 89 -6.95 4.39 -1.17
C SER A 89 -6.09 4.82 0.02
N MET A 90 -4.86 5.26 -0.22
CA MET A 90 -3.98 5.78 0.82
C MET A 90 -4.51 7.08 1.46
N LEU A 91 -5.06 7.99 0.65
CA LEU A 91 -5.70 9.22 1.14
C LEU A 91 -6.87 8.89 2.07
N LEU A 92 -7.75 7.97 1.67
CA LEU A 92 -8.89 7.56 2.48
C LEU A 92 -8.42 6.92 3.80
N VAL A 93 -7.46 5.99 3.76
CA VAL A 93 -6.89 5.38 4.97
C VAL A 93 -6.23 6.44 5.88
N GLY A 94 -5.49 7.38 5.30
CA GLY A 94 -4.85 8.47 6.04
C GLY A 94 -5.88 9.36 6.72
N LEU A 95 -6.90 9.81 5.98
CA LEU A 95 -8.01 10.61 6.52
C LEU A 95 -8.77 9.88 7.63
N HIS A 96 -9.09 8.60 7.40
CA HIS A 96 -9.74 7.74 8.37
C HIS A 96 -8.93 7.67 9.66
N THR A 97 -7.61 7.50 9.54
CA THR A 97 -6.66 7.45 10.66
C THR A 97 -6.58 8.79 11.41
N VAL A 98 -6.50 9.92 10.70
CA VAL A 98 -6.39 11.25 11.32
C VAL A 98 -7.63 11.59 12.15
N ILE A 99 -8.82 11.36 11.60
CA ILE A 99 -10.09 11.73 12.24
C ILE A 99 -10.42 10.75 13.39
N LEU A 100 -10.26 9.45 13.16
CA LEU A 100 -10.51 8.44 14.18
C LEU A 100 -9.44 8.45 15.28
N ARG A 101 -8.22 8.92 14.95
CA ARG A 101 -7.02 8.83 15.78
C ARG A 101 -6.72 7.39 16.21
N ALA A 102 -6.88 6.44 15.29
CA ALA A 102 -6.58 5.03 15.49
C ALA A 102 -5.98 4.42 14.22
N PHE A 103 -4.93 3.62 14.37
CA PHE A 103 -4.23 2.95 13.28
C PHE A 103 -3.95 1.47 13.61
N PRO A 104 -4.18 0.53 12.68
CA PRO A 104 -4.87 0.72 11.40
C PRO A 104 -6.39 0.95 11.61
N PRO A 105 -7.04 1.81 10.80
CA PRO A 105 -8.45 2.17 11.01
C PRO A 105 -9.44 1.14 10.45
N VAL A 106 -8.95 0.15 9.68
CA VAL A 106 -9.72 -1.01 9.19
C VAL A 106 -8.86 -2.27 9.36
N GLY A 107 -9.48 -3.41 9.68
CA GLY A 107 -8.85 -4.69 10.06
C GLY A 107 -8.03 -5.44 8.99
N GLY A 108 -7.17 -4.72 8.27
CA GLY A 108 -5.99 -5.27 7.61
C GLY A 108 -5.99 -5.23 6.09
N LEU A 109 -7.10 -4.96 5.39
CA LEU A 109 -7.18 -5.19 3.93
C LEU A 109 -6.46 -4.10 3.10
N SER A 110 -6.77 -2.82 3.35
CA SER A 110 -6.12 -1.69 2.67
C SER A 110 -4.61 -1.64 2.97
N TYR A 111 -4.22 -2.00 4.20
CA TYR A 111 -2.83 -2.03 4.64
C TYR A 111 -2.07 -3.28 4.15
N SER A 112 -2.73 -4.42 3.95
CA SER A 112 -2.08 -5.62 3.39
C SER A 112 -1.73 -5.47 1.92
N ILE A 113 -2.55 -4.75 1.15
CA ILE A 113 -2.27 -4.50 -0.28
C ILE A 113 -1.08 -3.54 -0.43
N ALA A 114 -1.04 -2.44 0.34
CA ALA A 114 0.13 -1.55 0.38
C ALA A 114 1.41 -2.27 0.87
N ARG A 115 1.27 -3.26 1.75
CA ARG A 115 2.38 -4.09 2.27
C ARG A 115 2.91 -5.10 1.23
N SER A 116 2.09 -5.57 0.29
CA SER A 116 2.52 -6.56 -0.71
C SER A 116 3.45 -5.99 -1.79
N TYR A 117 3.56 -4.67 -1.94
CA TYR A 117 4.36 -4.01 -2.98
C TYR A 117 5.67 -3.37 -2.49
N SER A 118 6.03 -3.46 -1.20
CA SER A 118 7.34 -3.00 -0.71
C SER A 118 8.37 -4.15 -0.77
N PRO A 119 9.43 -4.06 -1.61
CA PRO A 119 10.53 -5.03 -1.63
C PRO A 119 11.43 -4.89 -0.40
N ILE A 120 11.36 -3.74 0.29
CA ILE A 120 12.01 -3.53 1.57
C ILE A 120 11.20 -4.30 2.61
N SER A 121 11.78 -5.38 3.12
CA SER A 121 11.36 -6.05 4.35
C SER A 121 11.55 -5.11 5.55
N ALA A 122 10.91 -3.94 5.53
CA ALA A 122 10.64 -3.17 6.73
C ALA A 122 9.94 -4.15 7.64
N ALA A 123 10.68 -4.60 8.65
CA ALA A 123 10.46 -5.82 9.40
C ALA A 123 8.97 -6.05 9.62
N ALA A 124 8.58 -7.33 9.55
CA ALA A 124 7.25 -7.85 9.81
C ALA A 124 6.73 -7.58 11.25
N ARG A 125 6.96 -6.39 11.82
CA ARG A 125 6.14 -5.80 12.85
C ARG A 125 4.78 -5.54 12.25
N GLN A 126 3.92 -6.56 12.36
CA GLN A 126 2.48 -6.40 12.42
C GLN A 126 2.19 -5.06 13.11
N SER A 127 1.61 -4.10 12.39
CA SER A 127 1.41 -2.74 12.92
C SER A 127 0.67 -2.86 14.26
N LYS A 128 1.39 -2.53 15.34
CA LYS A 128 0.81 -2.44 16.68
C LYS A 128 -0.34 -1.47 16.60
N PHE A 129 -1.45 -1.73 17.29
CA PHE A 129 -2.51 -0.74 17.38
C PHE A 129 -1.94 0.54 18.00
N VAL A 130 -2.11 1.66 17.31
CA VAL A 130 -1.68 2.98 17.76
C VAL A 130 -2.91 3.87 17.82
N SER A 131 -3.08 4.63 18.91
CA SER A 131 -4.17 5.58 19.06
C SER A 131 -3.66 6.99 19.40
N GLY A 132 -4.56 7.97 19.40
CA GLY A 132 -4.27 9.35 19.79
C GLY A 132 -3.37 10.08 18.79
N ARG A 133 -2.45 10.90 19.30
CA ARG A 133 -1.62 11.81 18.48
C ARG A 133 -0.66 11.06 17.56
N ALA A 134 -0.11 9.93 18.03
CA ALA A 134 0.77 9.09 17.22
C ALA A 134 0.04 8.52 16.00
N ALA A 135 -1.21 8.07 16.17
CA ALA A 135 -2.05 7.63 15.06
C ALA A 135 -2.34 8.77 14.08
N ALA A 136 -2.67 9.96 14.58
CA ALA A 136 -2.89 11.12 13.72
C ALA A 136 -1.65 11.49 12.89
N ASN A 137 -0.45 11.41 13.46
CA ASN A 137 0.81 11.65 12.73
C ASN A 137 1.02 10.61 11.63
N LEU A 138 0.75 9.32 11.89
CA LEU A 138 0.79 8.27 10.86
C LEU A 138 -0.23 8.53 9.75
N GLY A 139 -1.43 8.99 10.10
CA GLY A 139 -2.46 9.39 9.15
C GLY A 139 -2.00 10.54 8.25
N TRP A 140 -1.44 11.61 8.82
CA TRP A 140 -0.87 12.73 8.07
C TRP A 140 0.28 12.30 7.16
N GLY A 141 1.21 11.48 7.66
CA GLY A 141 2.28 10.92 6.84
C GLY A 141 1.74 10.11 5.67
N THR A 142 0.68 9.34 5.89
CA THR A 142 0.01 8.57 4.82
C THR A 142 -0.65 9.49 3.79
N ILE A 143 -1.31 10.57 4.22
CA ILE A 143 -1.90 11.57 3.32
C ILE A 143 -0.82 12.23 2.45
N VAL A 144 0.28 12.69 3.06
CA VAL A 144 1.39 13.34 2.34
C VAL A 144 1.98 12.37 1.31
N LEU A 145 2.25 11.12 1.72
CA LEU A 145 2.75 10.09 0.82
C LEU A 145 1.79 9.82 -0.33
N ALA A 146 0.49 9.78 -0.05
CA ALA A 146 -0.53 9.57 -1.06
C ALA A 146 -0.57 10.72 -2.08
N LEU A 147 -0.50 11.97 -1.62
CA LEU A 147 -0.46 13.14 -2.51
C LEU A 147 0.79 13.13 -3.41
N VAL A 148 1.97 12.88 -2.84
CA VAL A 148 3.22 12.80 -3.61
C VAL A 148 3.17 11.67 -4.62
N THR A 149 2.71 10.48 -4.21
CA THR A 149 2.61 9.31 -5.09
C THR A 149 1.57 9.52 -6.20
N GLY A 150 0.42 10.10 -5.86
CA GLY A 150 -0.63 10.42 -6.83
C GLY A 150 -0.18 11.45 -7.85
N ALA A 151 0.50 12.52 -7.41
CA ALA A 151 1.09 13.52 -8.30
C ALA A 151 2.15 12.89 -9.21
N PHE A 152 3.07 12.09 -8.66
CA PHE A 152 4.12 11.41 -9.41
C PHE A 152 3.55 10.54 -10.55
N TRP A 153 2.62 9.65 -10.23
CA TRP A 153 1.99 8.80 -11.26
C TRP A 153 1.05 9.56 -12.19
N GLY A 154 0.40 10.62 -11.70
CA GLY A 154 -0.43 11.50 -12.51
C GLY A 154 0.38 12.23 -13.58
N VAL A 155 1.57 12.73 -13.24
CA VAL A 155 2.50 13.34 -14.21
C VAL A 155 2.98 12.31 -15.23
N PHE A 156 3.29 11.08 -14.81
CA PHE A 156 3.63 9.98 -15.72
C PHE A 156 2.49 9.67 -16.71
N ALA A 157 1.25 9.55 -16.21
CA ALA A 157 0.08 9.31 -17.04
C ALA A 157 -0.13 10.44 -18.05
N TYR A 158 -0.03 11.69 -17.59
CA TYR A 158 -0.13 12.87 -18.46
C TYR A 158 0.98 12.90 -19.53
N ALA A 159 2.23 12.67 -19.13
CA ALA A 159 3.37 12.67 -20.04
C ALA A 159 3.29 11.53 -21.07
N ALA A 160 2.79 10.36 -20.66
CA ALA A 160 2.54 9.24 -21.57
C ALA A 160 1.44 9.60 -22.58
N TRP A 161 0.31 10.13 -22.12
CA TRP A 161 -0.83 10.49 -22.97
C TRP A 161 -0.46 11.58 -24.01
N THR A 162 0.30 12.58 -23.58
CA THR A 162 0.75 13.69 -24.43
C THR A 162 2.05 13.40 -25.19
N VAL A 163 2.65 12.22 -24.99
CA VAL A 163 3.93 11.81 -25.58
C VAL A 163 5.03 12.85 -25.30
N ASN A 164 5.01 13.46 -24.11
CA ASN A 164 5.96 14.49 -23.72
C ASN A 164 7.26 13.86 -23.23
N LEU A 165 8.18 13.58 -24.16
CA LEU A 165 9.47 12.95 -23.88
C LEU A 165 10.38 13.78 -22.96
N ALA A 166 10.23 15.11 -22.97
CA ALA A 166 11.01 16.00 -22.10
C ALA A 166 10.69 15.77 -20.62
N ILE A 167 9.45 15.35 -20.31
CA ILE A 167 9.04 14.95 -18.97
C ILE A 167 9.30 13.45 -18.76
N LEU A 168 8.98 12.61 -19.74
CA LEU A 168 9.01 11.16 -19.59
C LEU A 168 10.43 10.62 -19.38
N ALA A 169 11.42 11.11 -20.13
CA ALA A 169 12.81 10.65 -20.06
C ALA A 169 13.46 10.85 -18.67
N PRO A 170 13.43 12.04 -18.05
CA PRO A 170 14.00 12.21 -16.72
C PRO A 170 13.24 11.42 -15.66
N MET A 171 11.92 11.29 -15.77
CA MET A 171 11.13 10.50 -14.83
C MET A 171 11.42 9.00 -14.91
N ILE A 172 11.55 8.44 -16.12
CA ILE A 172 11.97 7.04 -16.32
C ILE A 172 13.37 6.83 -15.75
N THR A 173 14.30 7.76 -16.01
CA THR A 173 15.68 7.68 -15.50
C THR A 173 15.68 7.67 -13.97
N PHE A 174 14.94 8.58 -13.34
CA PHE A 174 14.81 8.64 -11.90
C PHE A 174 14.22 7.34 -11.33
N LEU A 175 13.14 6.82 -11.93
CA LEU A 175 12.53 5.56 -11.51
C LEU A 175 13.49 4.38 -11.67
N GLY A 176 14.23 4.33 -12.79
CA GLY A 176 15.23 3.30 -13.06
C GLY A 176 16.37 3.30 -12.05
N VAL A 177 16.91 4.48 -11.71
CA VAL A 177 17.95 4.63 -10.67
C VAL A 177 17.40 4.22 -9.30
N LEU A 178 16.21 4.72 -8.94
CA LEU A 178 15.59 4.40 -7.65
C LEU A 178 15.34 2.89 -7.50
N LEU A 179 14.75 2.24 -8.50
CA LEU A 179 14.53 0.80 -8.50
C LEU A 179 15.85 0.03 -8.47
N GLY A 180 16.85 0.47 -9.26
CA GLY A 180 18.19 -0.14 -9.26
C GLY A 180 18.84 -0.12 -7.88
N VAL A 181 18.80 1.03 -7.19
CA VAL A 181 19.33 1.17 -5.81
C VAL A 181 18.54 0.29 -4.84
N VAL A 182 17.21 0.34 -4.88
CA VAL A 182 16.36 -0.45 -3.96
C VAL A 182 16.59 -1.94 -4.13
N ILE A 183 16.68 -2.43 -5.37
CA ILE A 183 16.96 -3.84 -5.66
C ILE A 183 18.35 -4.23 -5.15
N ALA A 184 19.37 -3.42 -5.43
CA ALA A 184 20.74 -3.68 -4.98
C ALA A 184 20.82 -3.76 -3.45
N VAL A 185 20.24 -2.79 -2.74
CA VAL A 185 20.19 -2.79 -1.26
C VAL A 185 19.42 -3.99 -0.72
N SER A 186 18.30 -4.38 -1.36
CA SER A 186 17.49 -5.52 -0.94
C SER A 186 18.26 -6.85 -1.07
N ILE A 187 19.03 -7.02 -2.14
CA ILE A 187 19.89 -8.19 -2.34
C ILE A 187 20.99 -8.24 -1.28
N ILE A 188 21.71 -7.13 -1.06
CA ILE A 188 22.77 -7.05 -0.06
C ILE A 188 22.23 -7.37 1.34
N TYR A 189 21.10 -6.77 1.70
CA TYR A 189 20.43 -7.03 2.97
C TYR A 189 20.05 -8.50 3.15
N SER A 190 19.49 -9.13 2.11
CA SER A 190 19.11 -10.55 2.12
C SER A 190 20.33 -11.46 2.36
N ILE A 191 21.45 -11.18 1.70
CA ILE A 191 22.71 -11.91 1.86
C ILE A 191 23.23 -11.77 3.30
N ILE A 192 23.35 -10.54 3.81
CA ILE A 192 23.83 -10.28 5.17
C ILE A 192 22.95 -10.96 6.21
N HIS A 193 21.63 -10.86 6.06
CA HIS A 193 20.68 -11.48 6.96
C HIS A 193 20.76 -13.02 6.93
N SER A 194 20.95 -13.61 5.74
CA SER A 194 21.16 -15.06 5.57
C SER A 194 22.42 -15.53 6.31
N VAL A 195 23.53 -14.81 6.14
CA VAL A 195 24.80 -15.12 6.81
C VAL A 195 24.67 -15.02 8.33
N TYR A 196 24.08 -13.94 8.83
CA TYR A 196 23.89 -13.73 10.26
C TYR A 196 23.03 -14.85 10.89
N ARG A 197 21.95 -15.25 10.21
CA ARG A 197 21.08 -16.34 10.67
C ARG A 197 21.78 -17.70 10.67
N SER A 198 22.65 -17.95 9.70
CA SER A 198 23.45 -19.19 9.65
C SER A 198 24.39 -19.29 10.85
N ILE A 199 25.02 -18.17 11.24
CA ILE A 199 25.96 -18.11 12.37
C ILE A 199 25.21 -18.23 13.72
N SER A 200 24.01 -17.65 13.84
CA SER A 200 23.23 -17.72 15.09
C SER A 200 22.60 -19.10 15.36
N HIS A 201 22.51 -19.97 14.36
CA HIS A 201 21.99 -21.34 14.52
C HIS A 201 23.09 -22.39 14.73
N SER A 202 24.37 -22.02 14.55
CA SER A 202 25.54 -22.89 14.79
C SER A 202 26.15 -22.74 16.18
N HIS A 203 25.57 -21.88 17.03
CA HIS A 203 25.86 -21.73 18.46
C HIS A 203 24.62 -22.10 19.26
#